data_AF-A0A0K1NL82-F1
#
_entry.id   AF-A0A0K1NL82-F1
#
_cell.length_a   1.000
_cell.length_b   1.000
_cell.length_c   1.000
_cell.angle_alpha   90.00
_cell.angle_beta   90.00
_cell.angle_gamma   90.00
#
_symmetry.space_group_name_H-M   'P 1'
#
loop_
_entity.id
_entity.type
_entity.pdbx_description
1 polymer ?
#
loop_
_entity_poly.entity_id
_entity_poly.type
_entity_poly.pdbx_seq_one_letter_code
_entity_poly.pdbx_strand_id
1 'polypeptide(L)'
;MSYNDDDIQFLGGTDFKPSQIEDKQKPASRRWWAGLVALVFISLSAATVYFWQKANNRTLSFDYPLSRTSTEIICDLEKMPSDSLQGVTMKVDSLYGVSMRLYELHGLTPTLSRTVPSVIDSTVCLVTHGWDYYWDENHQYKYIGDFVYQGKEYANGHSKAGFVAIVGNKWQIGIGQDDTIKEYVKAHNGSMFRQFALVSAGQICEEQFALKGKVTRCALARKAGSTTIWYVETIHKESLYDFAQALSDYGFTDAIYLTGGNNGNTFYRTPTDSICGVADWKGYADNLLIFKKQ
;
A
#
# COMPACT_ATOMS: atom_id res chain seq x y z
N MET A 1 -31.20 0.67 109.02
CA MET A 1 -30.34 1.82 108.65
C MET A 1 -29.55 1.38 107.43
N SER A 2 -29.41 2.27 106.44
CA SER A 2 -28.68 2.12 105.18
C SER A 2 -29.47 1.60 103.96
N TYR A 3 -29.67 2.56 103.03
CA TYR A 3 -29.74 2.47 101.57
C TYR A 3 -29.14 1.18 100.95
N ASN A 4 -29.62 0.66 99.82
CA ASN A 4 -29.94 1.38 98.58
C ASN A 4 -30.86 0.57 97.66
N ASP A 5 -31.75 1.30 96.99
CA ASP A 5 -32.28 1.17 95.62
C ASP A 5 -32.33 -0.21 94.94
N ASP A 6 -33.56 -0.68 94.74
CA ASP A 6 -34.07 -1.02 93.40
C ASP A 6 -35.60 -1.12 93.51
N ASP A 7 -36.20 0.07 93.55
CA ASP A 7 -37.61 0.27 93.76
C ASP A 7 -38.38 0.34 92.43
N ILE A 8 -39.50 -0.38 92.41
CA ILE A 8 -40.83 0.08 91.92
C ILE A 8 -41.04 0.12 90.38
N GLN A 9 -42.18 -0.31 89.82
CA GLN A 9 -43.37 -1.08 90.20
C GLN A 9 -44.04 -1.48 88.86
N PHE A 10 -44.64 -2.66 88.81
CA PHE A 10 -45.50 -3.09 87.71
C PHE A 10 -46.95 -2.65 87.95
N LEU A 11 -47.56 -1.97 86.96
CA LEU A 11 -49.01 -1.97 86.76
C LEU A 11 -49.31 -2.08 85.26
N GLY A 12 -50.27 -2.93 84.94
CA GLY A 12 -50.47 -3.57 83.65
C GLY A 12 -51.03 -2.71 82.52
N GLY A 13 -51.03 -3.29 81.32
CA GLY A 13 -51.83 -2.81 80.19
C GLY A 13 -51.21 -3.09 78.82
N THR A 14 -51.66 -4.19 78.20
CA THR A 14 -51.73 -4.48 76.75
C THR A 14 -50.42 -4.62 75.93
N ASP A 15 -50.20 -5.86 75.47
CA ASP A 15 -49.56 -6.34 74.24
C ASP A 15 -48.27 -5.67 73.74
N PHE A 16 -47.13 -6.34 74.00
CA PHE A 16 -45.86 -6.08 73.33
C PHE A 16 -45.58 -7.11 72.23
N LYS A 17 -45.62 -6.67 70.96
CA LYS A 17 -45.03 -7.38 69.81
C LYS A 17 -43.51 -7.19 69.83
N PRO A 18 -42.69 -8.23 69.62
CA PRO A 18 -41.25 -8.04 69.56
C PRO A 18 -40.86 -7.24 68.30
N SER A 19 -40.14 -6.14 68.51
CA SER A 19 -39.52 -5.33 67.47
C SER A 19 -38.39 -6.12 66.79
N GLN A 20 -38.57 -6.40 65.49
CA GLN A 20 -37.47 -6.82 64.64
C GLN A 20 -36.56 -5.62 64.37
N ILE A 21 -35.27 -5.78 64.65
CA ILE A 21 -34.23 -4.88 64.19
C ILE A 21 -34.10 -5.11 62.68
N GLU A 22 -34.55 -4.13 61.89
CA GLU A 22 -34.34 -4.10 60.44
C GLU A 22 -32.87 -3.83 60.14
N ASP A 23 -32.12 -4.85 59.72
CA ASP A 23 -30.90 -4.65 58.93
C ASP A 23 -31.26 -4.85 57.45
N LYS A 24 -31.77 -3.78 56.83
CA LYS A 24 -32.06 -3.75 55.38
C LYS A 24 -30.80 -3.32 54.62
N GLN A 25 -29.85 -4.23 54.44
CA GLN A 25 -29.03 -4.16 53.24
C GLN A 25 -29.93 -4.51 52.03
N LYS A 26 -30.48 -3.49 51.38
CA LYS A 26 -31.14 -3.66 50.08
C LYS A 26 -30.09 -4.21 49.10
N PRO A 27 -30.26 -5.43 48.54
CA PRO A 27 -29.38 -5.86 47.46
C PRO A 27 -29.63 -4.91 46.29
N ALA A 28 -28.59 -4.20 45.86
CA ALA A 28 -28.66 -3.37 44.66
C ALA A 28 -29.28 -4.21 43.55
N SER A 29 -30.41 -3.74 43.01
CA SER A 29 -31.26 -4.57 42.16
C SER A 29 -30.44 -5.17 41.03
N ARG A 30 -30.68 -6.44 40.69
CA ARG A 30 -29.99 -7.18 39.61
C ARG A 30 -29.94 -6.39 38.28
N ARG A 31 -30.88 -5.45 38.09
CA ARG A 31 -30.95 -4.49 36.98
C ARG A 31 -29.87 -3.40 37.01
N TRP A 32 -29.47 -2.94 38.19
CA TRP A 32 -28.39 -1.96 38.37
C TRP A 32 -27.03 -2.58 38.04
N TRP A 33 -26.79 -3.81 38.50
CA TRP A 33 -25.61 -4.60 38.12
C TRP A 33 -25.60 -4.94 36.63
N ALA A 34 -26.76 -5.31 36.05
CA ALA A 34 -26.86 -5.54 34.61
C ALA A 34 -26.55 -4.27 33.78
N GLY A 35 -27.02 -3.09 34.22
CA GLY A 35 -26.69 -1.81 33.58
C GLY A 35 -25.20 -1.46 33.67
N LEU A 36 -24.58 -1.71 34.83
CA LEU A 36 -23.14 -1.51 35.04
C LEU A 36 -22.30 -2.43 34.14
N VAL A 37 -22.67 -3.71 34.05
CA VAL A 37 -22.00 -4.68 33.18
C VAL A 37 -22.15 -4.29 31.71
N ALA A 38 -23.34 -3.87 31.27
CA ALA A 38 -23.56 -3.39 29.90
C ALA A 38 -22.69 -2.17 29.56
N LEU A 39 -22.57 -1.20 30.48
CA LEU A 39 -21.69 -0.04 30.31
C LEU A 39 -20.21 -0.42 30.22
N VAL A 40 -19.76 -1.39 31.01
CA VAL A 40 -18.40 -1.93 30.93
C VAL A 40 -18.15 -2.59 29.58
N PHE A 41 -19.09 -3.40 29.07
CA PHE A 41 -18.95 -4.00 27.74
C PHE A 41 -18.94 -2.96 26.62
N ILE A 42 -19.79 -1.93 26.68
CA ILE A 42 -19.82 -0.84 25.68
C ILE A 42 -18.51 -0.05 25.70
N SER A 43 -18.00 0.28 26.88
CA SER A 43 -16.72 1.00 27.01
C SER A 43 -15.53 0.15 26.54
N LEU A 44 -15.49 -1.15 26.86
CA LEU A 44 -14.46 -2.06 26.36
C LEU A 44 -14.52 -2.21 24.84
N SER A 45 -15.72 -2.35 24.27
CA SER A 45 -15.89 -2.47 22.81
C SER A 45 -15.56 -1.17 22.08
N ALA A 46 -15.94 -0.01 22.62
CA ALA A 46 -15.51 1.28 22.10
C ALA A 46 -13.98 1.45 22.18
N ALA A 47 -13.36 1.02 23.28
CA ALA A 47 -11.91 1.06 23.43
C ALA A 47 -11.22 0.13 22.43
N THR A 48 -11.67 -1.12 22.25
CA THR A 48 -11.09 -2.01 21.23
C THR A 48 -11.28 -1.48 19.82
N VAL A 49 -12.44 -0.91 19.47
CA VAL A 49 -12.63 -0.25 18.17
C VAL A 49 -11.70 0.95 18.01
N TYR A 50 -11.57 1.79 19.04
CA TYR A 50 -10.66 2.94 19.02
C TYR A 50 -9.19 2.52 18.88
N PHE A 51 -8.74 1.54 19.66
CA PHE A 51 -7.37 1.02 19.57
C PHE A 51 -7.13 0.27 18.27
N TRP A 52 -8.12 -0.44 17.73
CA TRP A 52 -8.04 -1.09 16.42
C TRP A 52 -7.95 -0.04 15.30
N GLN A 53 -8.80 0.98 15.30
CA GLN A 53 -8.72 2.11 14.36
C GLN A 53 -7.40 2.85 14.49
N LYS A 54 -6.93 3.11 15.72
CA LYS A 54 -5.65 3.80 15.96
C LYS A 54 -4.45 2.96 15.54
N ALA A 55 -4.47 1.65 15.76
CA ALA A 55 -3.44 0.74 15.28
C ALA A 55 -3.45 0.68 13.75
N ASN A 56 -4.63 0.57 13.13
CA ASN A 56 -4.79 0.56 11.68
C ASN A 56 -4.34 1.88 11.04
N ASN A 57 -4.67 3.02 11.65
CA ASN A 57 -4.25 4.34 11.19
C ASN A 57 -2.73 4.57 11.36
N ARG A 58 -2.11 4.01 12.40
CA ARG A 58 -0.64 4.04 12.58
C ARG A 58 0.10 3.14 11.60
N THR A 59 -0.52 2.06 11.12
CA THR A 59 0.04 1.24 10.03
C THR A 59 -0.20 1.84 8.63
N LEU A 60 -1.00 2.91 8.54
CA LEU A 60 -1.37 3.62 7.31
C LEU A 60 -0.73 5.01 7.18
N SER A 61 0.04 5.49 8.18
CA SER A 61 0.79 6.71 8.01
C SER A 61 2.07 6.41 7.25
N PHE A 62 2.09 6.80 5.99
CA PHE A 62 3.31 6.86 5.21
C PHE A 62 4.13 8.04 5.71
N ASP A 63 5.26 7.75 6.38
CA ASP A 63 6.01 8.75 7.15
C ASP A 63 6.96 9.62 6.30
N TYR A 64 6.89 9.52 4.97
CA TYR A 64 7.69 10.32 4.04
C TYR A 64 6.86 11.42 3.37
N PRO A 65 7.47 12.56 3.02
CA PRO A 65 6.80 13.62 2.28
C PRO A 65 6.31 13.11 0.93
N LEU A 66 5.07 13.44 0.60
CA LEU A 66 4.50 13.18 -0.71
C LEU A 66 4.94 14.29 -1.68
N SER A 67 5.43 13.92 -2.86
CA SER A 67 5.78 14.91 -3.90
C SER A 67 4.55 15.51 -4.57
N ARG A 68 3.44 14.75 -4.59
CA ARG A 68 2.14 15.09 -5.16
C ARG A 68 1.04 14.47 -4.33
N THR A 69 -0.05 15.20 -4.17
CA THR A 69 -1.31 14.72 -3.60
C THR A 69 -2.04 13.81 -4.58
N SER A 70 -2.98 13.00 -4.08
CA SER A 70 -3.83 12.14 -4.91
C SER A 70 -4.61 12.94 -5.97
N THR A 71 -5.06 14.17 -5.64
CA THR A 71 -5.74 15.05 -6.60
C THR A 71 -4.81 15.53 -7.72
N GLU A 72 -3.55 15.88 -7.40
CA GLU A 72 -2.55 16.26 -8.41
C GLU A 72 -2.21 15.08 -9.31
N ILE A 73 -2.09 13.87 -8.77
CA ILE A 73 -1.81 12.67 -9.56
C ILE A 73 -2.97 12.35 -10.52
N ILE A 74 -4.23 12.52 -10.09
CA ILE A 74 -5.40 12.37 -10.97
C ILE A 74 -5.35 13.42 -12.09
N CYS A 75 -5.04 14.67 -11.75
CA CYS A 75 -4.90 15.75 -12.73
C CYS A 75 -3.79 15.44 -13.76
N ASP A 76 -2.63 14.97 -13.31
CA ASP A 76 -1.51 14.53 -14.17
C ASP A 76 -1.90 13.34 -15.06
N LEU A 77 -2.68 12.40 -14.52
CA LEU A 77 -3.19 11.25 -15.25
C LEU A 77 -4.15 11.68 -16.35
N GLU A 78 -5.08 12.58 -16.06
CA GLU A 78 -6.05 13.11 -17.02
C GLU A 78 -5.39 13.96 -18.12
N LYS A 79 -4.32 14.67 -17.76
CA LYS A 79 -3.56 15.56 -18.66
C LYS A 79 -2.35 14.90 -19.31
N MET A 80 -2.15 13.59 -19.12
CA MET A 80 -0.99 12.91 -19.67
C MET A 80 -0.89 13.17 -21.18
N PRO A 81 0.23 13.75 -21.65
CA PRO A 81 0.35 14.19 -23.04
C PRO A 81 0.45 12.98 -23.96
N SER A 82 -0.11 13.12 -25.16
CA SER A 82 0.21 12.22 -26.27
C SER A 82 1.60 12.60 -26.79
N ASP A 83 2.56 11.71 -26.63
CA ASP A 83 3.90 11.89 -27.20
C ASP A 83 3.87 11.49 -28.68
N SER A 84 4.35 12.37 -29.55
CA SER A 84 4.56 12.04 -30.97
C SER A 84 5.68 11.03 -31.16
N LEU A 85 6.63 10.99 -30.23
CA LEU A 85 7.66 9.98 -30.17
C LEU A 85 7.11 8.76 -29.42
N GLN A 86 7.23 7.59 -30.03
CA GLN A 86 6.77 6.34 -29.43
C GLN A 86 7.92 5.34 -29.37
N GLY A 87 8.26 4.86 -28.17
CA GLY A 87 9.33 3.89 -27.99
C GLY A 87 10.16 4.16 -26.75
N VAL A 88 11.37 3.61 -26.73
CA VAL A 88 12.26 3.67 -25.57
C VAL A 88 13.62 4.23 -25.96
N THR A 89 14.05 5.29 -25.29
CA THR A 89 15.42 5.80 -25.37
C THR A 89 16.20 5.28 -24.17
N MET A 90 17.21 4.45 -24.40
CA MET A 90 18.02 3.85 -23.34
C MET A 90 19.38 4.51 -23.27
N LYS A 91 19.81 4.87 -22.06
CA LYS A 91 21.18 5.27 -21.76
C LYS A 91 21.72 4.51 -20.55
N VAL A 92 23.04 4.43 -20.47
CA VAL A 92 23.76 3.88 -19.33
C VAL A 92 24.41 5.01 -18.56
N ASP A 93 24.30 4.97 -17.24
CA ASP A 93 24.95 5.92 -16.34
C ASP A 93 25.40 5.22 -15.06
N SER A 94 26.29 5.85 -14.29
CA SER A 94 26.76 5.31 -13.02
C SER A 94 26.90 6.42 -11.98
N LEU A 95 26.42 6.16 -10.78
CA LEU A 95 26.46 7.10 -9.67
C LEU A 95 26.90 6.39 -8.41
N TYR A 96 27.96 6.88 -7.77
CA TYR A 96 28.55 6.31 -6.54
C TYR A 96 28.76 4.78 -6.59
N GLY A 97 29.13 4.23 -7.75
CA GLY A 97 29.38 2.80 -7.93
C GLY A 97 28.16 1.96 -8.30
N VAL A 98 26.96 2.56 -8.35
CA VAL A 98 25.74 1.91 -8.85
C VAL A 98 25.56 2.25 -10.33
N SER A 99 25.80 1.27 -11.20
CA SER A 99 25.60 1.41 -12.64
C SER A 99 24.17 1.03 -13.04
N MET A 100 23.50 1.90 -13.78
CA MET A 100 22.09 1.79 -14.15
C MET A 100 21.88 1.91 -15.65
N ARG A 101 20.90 1.16 -16.17
CA ARG A 101 20.28 1.44 -17.47
C ARG A 101 19.01 2.24 -17.24
N LEU A 102 18.90 3.37 -17.91
CA LEU A 102 17.84 4.34 -17.78
C LEU A 102 17.06 4.35 -19.09
N TYR A 103 15.81 3.88 -19.03
CA TYR A 103 14.93 3.74 -20.18
C TYR A 103 13.85 4.82 -20.10
N GLU A 104 14.00 5.84 -20.92
CA GLU A 104 13.00 6.88 -21.09
C GLU A 104 11.82 6.33 -21.90
N LEU A 105 10.61 6.38 -21.34
CA LEU A 105 9.41 5.81 -21.97
C LEU A 105 8.63 6.92 -22.68
N HIS A 106 8.58 6.83 -24.02
CA HIS A 106 7.94 7.83 -24.88
C HIS A 106 6.64 7.30 -25.45
N GLY A 107 5.52 7.96 -25.16
CA GLY A 107 4.22 7.64 -25.77
C GLY A 107 3.73 6.22 -25.55
N LEU A 108 4.22 5.54 -24.51
CA LEU A 108 3.86 4.15 -24.20
C LEU A 108 2.77 4.10 -23.15
N THR A 109 1.87 3.12 -23.28
CA THR A 109 0.86 2.80 -22.27
C THR A 109 1.15 1.40 -21.71
N PRO A 110 1.31 1.24 -20.39
CA PRO A 110 1.44 -0.06 -19.76
C PRO A 110 0.11 -0.81 -19.75
N THR A 111 0.21 -2.13 -19.80
CA THR A 111 -0.90 -3.06 -19.61
C THR A 111 -0.47 -4.17 -18.67
N LEU A 112 -1.39 -4.63 -17.81
CA LEU A 112 -1.13 -5.74 -16.90
C LEU A 112 -1.46 -7.05 -17.62
N SER A 113 -0.54 -8.01 -17.58
CA SER A 113 -0.76 -9.32 -18.19
C SER A 113 -0.17 -10.45 -17.35
N ARG A 114 -0.90 -11.55 -17.31
CA ARG A 114 -0.43 -12.84 -16.78
C ARG A 114 -0.07 -13.84 -17.91
N THR A 115 0.07 -13.32 -19.12
CA THR A 115 0.47 -14.09 -20.29
C THR A 115 1.49 -13.31 -21.09
N VAL A 116 2.42 -14.04 -21.70
CA VAL A 116 3.47 -13.44 -22.53
C VAL A 116 2.85 -12.75 -23.75
N PRO A 117 3.31 -11.55 -24.14
CA PRO A 117 2.89 -10.95 -25.39
C PRO A 117 3.38 -11.78 -26.58
N SER A 118 2.68 -11.65 -27.70
CA SER A 118 3.13 -12.25 -28.96
C SER A 118 4.44 -11.61 -29.42
N VAL A 119 5.41 -12.42 -29.84
CA VAL A 119 6.72 -11.94 -30.33
C VAL A 119 6.60 -11.17 -31.66
N ILE A 120 5.48 -11.33 -32.38
CA ILE A 120 5.18 -10.59 -33.61
C ILE A 120 4.37 -9.30 -33.34
N ASP A 121 4.01 -9.02 -32.09
CA ASP A 121 3.28 -7.80 -31.73
C ASP A 121 4.23 -6.58 -31.84
N SER A 122 4.08 -5.83 -32.94
CA SER A 122 4.86 -4.63 -33.22
C SER A 122 4.47 -3.43 -32.35
N THR A 123 3.44 -3.54 -31.50
CA THR A 123 3.09 -2.48 -30.54
C THR A 123 3.89 -2.59 -29.24
N VAL A 124 4.42 -3.78 -28.90
CA VAL A 124 5.11 -4.04 -27.63
C VAL A 124 6.50 -3.43 -27.62
N CYS A 125 6.73 -2.39 -26.83
CA CYS A 125 7.98 -1.65 -26.80
C CYS A 125 8.87 -1.92 -25.59
N LEU A 126 8.33 -2.44 -24.49
CA LEU A 126 9.08 -2.87 -23.31
C LEU A 126 8.23 -3.86 -22.53
N VAL A 127 8.85 -4.90 -21.97
CA VAL A 127 8.18 -5.85 -21.08
C VAL A 127 9.05 -6.02 -19.84
N THR A 128 8.42 -5.89 -18.68
CA THR A 128 9.05 -6.06 -17.37
C THR A 128 8.07 -6.78 -16.45
N HIS A 129 8.53 -7.26 -15.30
CA HIS A 129 7.62 -7.60 -14.22
C HIS A 129 7.05 -6.33 -13.57
N GLY A 130 5.84 -6.42 -13.04
CA GLY A 130 5.10 -5.34 -12.41
C GLY A 130 4.94 -5.51 -10.90
N TRP A 131 4.00 -6.38 -10.53
CA TRP A 131 3.51 -6.54 -9.16
C TRP A 131 4.03 -7.81 -8.48
N ASP A 132 4.01 -7.82 -7.14
CA ASP A 132 4.35 -9.03 -6.39
C ASP A 132 3.12 -9.91 -6.17
N TYR A 133 3.37 -11.20 -6.10
CA TYR A 133 2.36 -12.22 -5.87
C TYR A 133 2.94 -13.38 -5.08
N TYR A 134 2.06 -14.25 -4.59
CA TYR A 134 2.44 -15.54 -4.04
C TYR A 134 1.40 -16.59 -4.42
N TRP A 135 1.81 -17.86 -4.32
CA TRP A 135 0.91 -18.99 -4.39
C TRP A 135 0.58 -19.42 -2.97
N ASP A 136 -0.70 -19.48 -2.62
CA ASP A 136 -1.12 -20.00 -1.32
C ASP A 136 -0.95 -21.53 -1.24
N GLU A 137 -1.24 -22.10 -0.08
CA GLU A 137 -1.11 -23.55 0.18
C GLU A 137 -1.96 -24.40 -0.79
N ASN A 138 -3.03 -23.82 -1.34
CA ASN A 138 -3.92 -24.45 -2.31
C ASN A 138 -3.47 -24.20 -3.77
N HIS A 139 -2.26 -23.67 -3.97
CA HIS A 139 -1.74 -23.27 -5.28
C HIS A 139 -2.65 -22.26 -6.00
N GLN A 140 -3.33 -21.38 -5.24
CA GLN A 140 -4.05 -20.25 -5.81
C GLN A 140 -3.15 -19.02 -5.86
N TYR A 141 -3.21 -18.33 -6.98
CA TYR A 141 -2.50 -17.07 -7.19
C TYR A 141 -3.12 -15.96 -6.34
N LYS A 142 -2.30 -15.28 -5.53
CA LYS A 142 -2.72 -14.14 -4.70
C LYS A 142 -1.84 -12.93 -4.99
N TYR A 143 -2.48 -11.77 -5.14
CA TYR A 143 -1.81 -10.49 -5.33
C TYR A 143 -1.37 -9.91 -3.98
N ILE A 144 -0.24 -9.20 -3.96
CA ILE A 144 0.27 -8.54 -2.76
C ILE A 144 0.10 -7.02 -2.91
N GLY A 145 -0.63 -6.41 -1.99
CA GLY A 145 -1.04 -5.00 -2.05
C GLY A 145 -2.33 -4.81 -2.86
N ASP A 146 -2.80 -3.57 -2.96
CA ASP A 146 -3.96 -3.26 -3.82
C ASP A 146 -3.69 -3.72 -5.25
N PHE A 147 -4.67 -4.41 -5.83
CA PHE A 147 -4.65 -4.82 -7.22
C PHE A 147 -6.04 -4.67 -7.84
N VAL A 148 -6.13 -3.80 -8.84
CA VAL A 148 -7.32 -3.54 -9.64
C VAL A 148 -7.00 -3.85 -11.09
N TYR A 149 -7.88 -4.60 -11.74
CA TYR A 149 -7.76 -4.88 -13.17
C TYR A 149 -9.10 -4.65 -13.85
N GLN A 150 -9.11 -3.71 -14.80
CA GLN A 150 -10.29 -3.31 -15.57
C GLN A 150 -11.52 -2.99 -14.69
N GLY A 151 -11.32 -2.15 -13.67
CA GLY A 151 -12.36 -1.73 -12.73
C GLY A 151 -12.66 -2.72 -11.61
N LYS A 152 -12.23 -3.97 -11.73
CA LYS A 152 -12.45 -5.01 -10.71
C LYS A 152 -11.31 -5.08 -9.72
N GLU A 153 -11.63 -5.03 -8.44
CA GLU A 153 -10.69 -5.23 -7.34
C GLU A 153 -10.45 -6.73 -7.10
N TYR A 154 -9.17 -7.13 -7.06
CA TYR A 154 -8.74 -8.51 -6.82
C TYR A 154 -7.99 -8.67 -5.48
N ALA A 155 -7.38 -7.60 -4.99
CA ALA A 155 -6.75 -7.56 -3.68
C ALA A 155 -6.80 -6.15 -3.10
N ASN A 156 -6.81 -6.09 -1.77
CA ASN A 156 -6.83 -4.88 -0.98
C ASN A 156 -5.70 -4.95 0.04
N GLY A 157 -4.78 -3.99 0.01
CA GLY A 157 -3.62 -3.99 0.89
C GLY A 157 -2.78 -2.73 0.76
N HIS A 158 -2.59 -2.04 1.88
CA HIS A 158 -1.92 -0.73 1.96
C HIS A 158 -0.47 -0.78 2.42
N SER A 159 0.11 -1.97 2.66
CA SER A 159 1.48 -2.10 3.18
C SER A 159 2.55 -1.49 2.27
N LYS A 160 2.23 -1.28 0.99
CA LYS A 160 3.09 -0.72 -0.03
C LYS A 160 2.58 0.63 -0.51
N ALA A 161 3.38 1.67 -0.36
CA ALA A 161 2.94 3.04 -0.64
C ALA A 161 3.04 3.44 -2.12
N GLY A 162 3.95 2.83 -2.89
CA GLY A 162 4.08 3.10 -4.32
C GLY A 162 2.96 2.46 -5.13
N PHE A 163 2.57 3.05 -6.25
CA PHE A 163 1.57 2.49 -7.15
C PHE A 163 1.77 2.91 -8.61
N VAL A 164 1.22 2.09 -9.50
CA VAL A 164 0.96 2.43 -10.91
C VAL A 164 -0.54 2.50 -11.11
N ALA A 165 -1.04 3.58 -11.71
CA ALA A 165 -2.44 3.76 -12.06
C ALA A 165 -2.58 3.93 -13.58
N ILE A 166 -3.52 3.22 -14.18
CA ILE A 166 -3.72 3.12 -15.64
C ILE A 166 -5.21 3.32 -15.92
N VAL A 167 -5.56 4.31 -16.74
CA VAL A 167 -6.94 4.59 -17.14
C VAL A 167 -6.96 4.87 -18.64
N GLY A 168 -7.61 3.99 -19.41
CA GLY A 168 -7.59 4.04 -20.87
C GLY A 168 -6.16 3.97 -21.41
N ASN A 169 -5.75 5.02 -22.13
CA ASN A 169 -4.42 5.12 -22.72
C ASN A 169 -3.44 5.97 -21.89
N LYS A 170 -3.85 6.41 -20.69
CA LYS A 170 -3.09 7.27 -19.78
C LYS A 170 -2.67 6.50 -18.55
N TRP A 171 -1.53 6.86 -17.97
CA TRP A 171 -1.01 6.22 -16.78
C TRP A 171 -0.09 7.13 -15.98
N GLN A 172 0.02 6.88 -14.69
CA GLN A 172 0.92 7.59 -13.79
C GLN A 172 1.48 6.62 -12.76
N ILE A 173 2.66 6.96 -12.23
CA ILE A 173 3.14 6.40 -10.98
C ILE A 173 2.94 7.40 -9.85
N GLY A 174 2.79 6.91 -8.63
CA GLY A 174 2.64 7.75 -7.46
C GLY A 174 2.98 7.02 -6.18
N ILE A 175 2.95 7.79 -5.10
CA ILE A 175 3.23 7.33 -3.74
C ILE A 175 2.13 7.88 -2.85
N GLY A 176 1.58 7.01 -2.00
CA GLY A 176 0.51 7.36 -1.07
C GLY A 176 -0.29 6.12 -0.70
N GLN A 177 -0.80 6.04 0.53
CA GLN A 177 -1.53 4.87 1.05
C GLN A 177 -3.06 5.04 1.03
N ASP A 178 -3.57 6.25 0.75
CA ASP A 178 -5.00 6.48 0.66
C ASP A 178 -5.65 5.82 -0.57
N ASP A 179 -6.98 5.70 -0.51
CA ASP A 179 -7.79 4.99 -1.51
C ASP A 179 -8.29 5.85 -2.66
N THR A 180 -8.01 7.16 -2.66
CA THR A 180 -8.55 8.10 -3.66
C THR A 180 -8.21 7.67 -5.09
N ILE A 181 -6.96 7.28 -5.32
CA ILE A 181 -6.50 6.82 -6.64
C ILE A 181 -7.13 5.47 -7.01
N LYS A 182 -7.22 4.54 -6.06
CA LYS A 182 -7.82 3.22 -6.27
C LYS A 182 -9.28 3.36 -6.68
N GLU A 183 -10.05 4.16 -5.96
CA GLU A 183 -11.46 4.41 -6.27
C GLU A 183 -11.65 5.14 -7.60
N TYR A 184 -10.78 6.11 -7.92
CA TYR A 184 -10.76 6.75 -9.24
C TYR A 184 -10.52 5.73 -10.36
N VAL A 185 -9.51 4.88 -10.23
CA VAL A 185 -9.18 3.84 -11.23
C VAL A 185 -10.35 2.87 -11.40
N LYS A 186 -10.98 2.44 -10.30
CA LYS A 186 -12.15 1.55 -10.33
C LYS A 186 -13.32 2.18 -11.08
N ALA A 187 -13.65 3.43 -10.76
CA ALA A 187 -14.75 4.17 -11.38
C ALA A 187 -14.58 4.35 -12.90
N HIS A 188 -13.35 4.33 -13.40
CA HIS A 188 -13.02 4.53 -14.82
C HIS A 188 -12.64 3.24 -15.54
N ASN A 189 -12.97 2.06 -15.00
CA ASN A 189 -12.61 0.75 -15.55
C ASN A 189 -11.10 0.59 -15.82
N GLY A 190 -10.27 1.26 -15.02
CA GLY A 190 -8.81 1.25 -15.13
C GLY A 190 -8.16 0.05 -14.45
N SER A 191 -6.83 0.05 -14.42
CA SER A 191 -6.03 -0.94 -13.69
C SER A 191 -5.01 -0.26 -12.78
N MET A 192 -4.69 -0.90 -11.66
CA MET A 192 -3.73 -0.39 -10.68
C MET A 192 -3.07 -1.55 -9.93
N PHE A 193 -1.82 -1.36 -9.54
CA PHE A 193 -1.18 -2.23 -8.56
C PHE A 193 -0.26 -1.43 -7.63
N ARG A 194 -0.06 -1.92 -6.41
CA ARG A 194 0.87 -1.34 -5.44
C ARG A 194 2.23 -2.04 -5.41
N GLN A 195 3.26 -1.27 -5.12
CA GLN A 195 4.63 -1.75 -4.97
C GLN A 195 5.42 -0.90 -3.96
N PHE A 196 6.56 -1.40 -3.45
CA PHE A 196 7.36 -0.65 -2.48
C PHE A 196 7.75 0.73 -3.04
N ALA A 197 7.53 1.79 -2.26
CA ALA A 197 8.10 3.09 -2.57
C ALA A 197 9.61 3.04 -2.31
N LEU A 198 10.41 3.54 -3.26
CA LEU A 198 11.86 3.64 -3.14
C LEU A 198 12.29 5.06 -2.81
N VAL A 199 11.71 6.04 -3.49
CA VAL A 199 12.01 7.46 -3.32
C VAL A 199 10.69 8.22 -3.33
N SER A 200 10.45 9.11 -2.36
CA SER A 200 9.30 10.00 -2.27
C SER A 200 9.75 11.43 -2.01
N ALA A 201 9.32 12.37 -2.86
CA ALA A 201 9.77 13.76 -2.82
C ALA A 201 11.31 13.91 -2.77
N GLY A 202 12.02 13.02 -3.46
CA GLY A 202 13.49 12.96 -3.49
C GLY A 202 14.13 12.30 -2.26
N GLN A 203 13.37 11.85 -1.27
CA GLN A 203 13.88 11.15 -0.09
C GLN A 203 13.73 9.64 -0.23
N ILE A 204 14.73 8.87 0.17
CA ILE A 204 14.65 7.40 0.14
C ILE A 204 13.67 6.88 1.20
N CYS A 205 12.84 5.92 0.83
CA CYS A 205 11.77 5.38 1.68
C CYS A 205 12.22 4.11 2.43
N GLU A 206 13.26 4.21 3.25
CA GLU A 206 13.90 3.07 3.92
C GLU A 206 12.94 2.14 4.69
N GLU A 207 11.89 2.66 5.31
CA GLU A 207 10.89 1.86 6.04
C GLU A 207 10.06 0.94 5.14
N GLN A 208 10.04 1.20 3.82
CA GLN A 208 9.43 0.32 2.82
C GLN A 208 10.36 -0.83 2.40
N PHE A 209 11.62 -0.87 2.84
CA PHE A 209 12.59 -1.85 2.38
C PHE A 209 12.45 -3.19 3.10
N ALA A 210 11.54 -4.03 2.59
CA ALA A 210 11.35 -5.39 3.11
C ALA A 210 12.30 -6.43 2.47
N LEU A 211 12.92 -6.11 1.32
CA LEU A 211 13.71 -7.06 0.53
C LEU A 211 15.19 -7.04 0.91
N LYS A 212 15.73 -8.20 1.26
CA LYS A 212 17.15 -8.37 1.61
C LYS A 212 17.98 -8.88 0.43
N GLY A 213 19.31 -8.77 0.56
CA GLY A 213 20.27 -9.28 -0.40
C GLY A 213 20.51 -8.37 -1.61
N LYS A 214 21.48 -8.76 -2.44
CA LYS A 214 21.83 -8.05 -3.67
C LYS A 214 21.29 -8.80 -4.89
N VAL A 215 20.49 -8.13 -5.71
CA VAL A 215 19.94 -8.66 -6.97
C VAL A 215 19.88 -7.55 -8.01
N THR A 216 19.64 -7.87 -9.28
CA THR A 216 19.27 -6.85 -10.27
C THR A 216 17.95 -6.22 -9.85
N ARG A 217 17.97 -4.92 -9.60
CA ARG A 217 16.80 -4.15 -9.14
C ARG A 217 16.18 -3.41 -10.31
N CYS A 218 14.86 -3.27 -10.28
CA CYS A 218 14.10 -2.54 -11.30
C CYS A 218 13.17 -1.53 -10.61
N ALA A 219 12.88 -0.41 -11.29
CA ALA A 219 11.97 0.60 -10.80
C ALA A 219 11.26 1.33 -11.94
N LEU A 220 10.12 1.94 -11.63
CA LEU A 220 9.60 3.07 -12.39
C LEU A 220 9.90 4.34 -11.61
N ALA A 221 10.42 5.35 -12.30
CA ALA A 221 10.85 6.59 -11.66
C ALA A 221 10.46 7.81 -12.49
N ARG A 222 10.30 8.96 -11.83
CA ARG A 222 10.05 10.26 -12.48
C ARG A 222 10.79 11.38 -11.78
N LYS A 223 11.02 12.47 -12.52
CA LYS A 223 11.60 13.71 -11.99
C LYS A 223 10.50 14.74 -11.71
N ALA A 224 10.72 15.62 -10.74
CA ALA A 224 9.82 16.73 -10.46
C ALA A 224 9.59 17.58 -11.72
N GLY A 225 8.34 18.03 -11.92
CA GLY A 225 7.96 18.85 -13.07
C GLY A 225 7.99 18.15 -14.44
N SER A 226 8.35 16.87 -14.50
CA SER A 226 8.35 16.08 -15.75
C SER A 226 7.20 15.07 -15.78
N THR A 227 6.54 14.94 -16.93
CA THR A 227 5.59 13.87 -17.22
C THR A 227 6.27 12.59 -17.70
N THR A 228 7.57 12.64 -17.96
CA THR A 228 8.36 11.50 -18.43
C THR A 228 8.55 10.50 -17.29
N ILE A 229 8.16 9.26 -17.53
CA ILE A 229 8.39 8.13 -16.64
C ILE A 229 9.52 7.29 -17.23
N TRP A 230 10.42 6.86 -16.35
CA TRP A 230 11.58 6.05 -16.68
C TRP A 230 11.38 4.66 -16.12
N TYR A 231 11.69 3.64 -16.91
CA TYR A 231 12.05 2.33 -16.36
C TYR A 231 13.56 2.34 -16.07
N VAL A 232 13.95 1.88 -14.89
CA VAL A 232 15.35 1.88 -14.47
C VAL A 232 15.70 0.50 -13.98
N GLU A 233 16.84 -0.04 -14.41
CA GLU A 233 17.39 -1.27 -13.85
C GLU A 233 18.87 -1.15 -13.52
N THR A 234 19.31 -1.88 -12.50
CA THR A 234 20.74 -1.97 -12.17
C THR A 234 21.46 -2.93 -13.12
N ILE A 235 22.67 -2.58 -13.53
CA ILE A 235 23.52 -3.48 -14.34
C ILE A 235 24.10 -4.59 -13.46
N HIS A 236 24.50 -4.24 -12.24
CA HIS A 236 25.01 -5.18 -11.25
C HIS A 236 23.96 -5.47 -10.18
N LYS A 237 24.24 -6.50 -9.37
CA LYS A 237 23.37 -6.86 -8.26
C LYS A 237 23.55 -5.84 -7.14
N GLU A 238 22.47 -5.17 -6.77
CA GLU A 238 22.48 -4.14 -5.73
C GLU A 238 21.50 -4.43 -4.61
N SER A 239 21.81 -3.88 -3.44
CA SER A 239 20.85 -3.81 -2.35
C SER A 239 19.71 -2.86 -2.75
N LEU A 240 18.55 -3.00 -2.10
CA LEU A 240 17.45 -2.07 -2.34
C LEU A 240 17.83 -0.65 -1.91
N TYR A 241 18.65 -0.54 -0.85
CA TYR A 241 19.17 0.71 -0.32
C TYR A 241 20.06 1.43 -1.32
N ASP A 242 21.13 0.78 -1.79
CA ASP A 242 22.08 1.38 -2.74
C ASP A 242 21.36 1.83 -4.02
N PHE A 243 20.39 1.04 -4.49
CA PHE A 243 19.59 1.39 -5.65
C PHE A 243 18.68 2.60 -5.40
N ALA A 244 17.96 2.65 -4.28
CA ALA A 244 17.10 3.79 -3.94
C ALA A 244 17.91 5.08 -3.76
N GLN A 245 19.08 4.99 -3.12
CA GLN A 245 20.01 6.11 -2.97
C GLN A 245 20.48 6.61 -4.34
N ALA A 246 20.91 5.71 -5.23
CA ALA A 246 21.31 6.07 -6.58
C ALA A 246 20.17 6.73 -7.39
N LEU A 247 18.93 6.27 -7.22
CA LEU A 247 17.75 6.88 -7.87
C LEU A 247 17.51 8.32 -7.37
N SER A 248 17.55 8.52 -6.05
CA SER A 248 17.38 9.84 -5.42
C SER A 248 18.50 10.80 -5.88
N ASP A 249 19.75 10.38 -5.79
CA ASP A 249 20.92 11.19 -6.16
C ASP A 249 20.97 11.49 -7.67
N TYR A 250 20.40 10.62 -8.51
CA TYR A 250 20.21 10.89 -9.96
C TYR A 250 19.19 12.01 -10.23
N GLY A 251 18.44 12.42 -9.20
CA GLY A 251 17.42 13.45 -9.24
C GLY A 251 16.01 12.92 -9.55
N PHE A 252 15.75 11.63 -9.35
CA PHE A 252 14.37 11.14 -9.36
C PHE A 252 13.65 11.58 -8.07
N THR A 253 12.43 12.09 -8.24
CA THR A 253 11.62 12.62 -7.14
C THR A 253 10.68 11.56 -6.59
N ASP A 254 10.11 10.74 -7.47
CA ASP A 254 9.34 9.55 -7.09
C ASP A 254 9.94 8.33 -7.78
N ALA A 255 10.09 7.25 -7.04
CA ALA A 255 10.42 5.94 -7.60
C ALA A 255 9.67 4.84 -6.86
N ILE A 256 9.14 3.90 -7.63
CA ILE A 256 8.49 2.69 -7.13
C ILE A 256 9.30 1.49 -7.61
N TYR A 257 9.47 0.50 -6.74
CA TYR A 257 10.13 -0.74 -7.10
C TYR A 257 9.32 -1.48 -8.18
N LEU A 258 9.97 -2.31 -8.97
CA LEU A 258 9.35 -3.36 -9.79
C LEU A 258 10.05 -4.67 -9.46
N THR A 259 9.35 -5.79 -9.61
CA THR A 259 9.96 -7.10 -9.37
C THR A 259 11.19 -7.29 -10.28
N GLY A 260 12.38 -7.32 -9.66
CA GLY A 260 13.64 -7.39 -10.39
C GLY A 260 13.92 -8.75 -11.03
N GLY A 261 15.18 -8.98 -11.44
CA GLY A 261 15.65 -10.28 -11.95
C GLY A 261 15.71 -10.42 -13.47
N ASN A 262 15.69 -9.32 -14.23
CA ASN A 262 15.68 -9.36 -15.71
C ASN A 262 17.03 -9.76 -16.34
N ASN A 263 18.02 -10.18 -15.54
CA ASN A 263 19.35 -10.66 -15.95
C ASN A 263 20.10 -9.76 -16.96
N GLY A 264 19.71 -8.49 -17.08
CA GLY A 264 20.34 -7.48 -17.90
C GLY A 264 20.11 -7.57 -19.41
N ASN A 265 19.13 -8.36 -19.88
CA ASN A 265 18.78 -8.50 -21.30
C ASN A 265 17.38 -7.97 -21.63
N THR A 266 16.94 -6.93 -20.92
CA THR A 266 15.61 -6.32 -21.06
C THR A 266 15.35 -5.94 -22.52
N PHE A 267 14.32 -6.56 -23.11
CA PHE A 267 13.84 -6.22 -24.44
C PHE A 267 13.25 -4.81 -24.45
N TYR A 268 13.61 -4.04 -25.47
CA TYR A 268 12.90 -2.81 -25.78
C TYR A 268 12.92 -2.48 -27.28
N ARG A 269 11.98 -1.64 -27.71
CA ARG A 269 11.93 -1.07 -29.05
C ARG A 269 12.22 0.43 -28.99
N THR A 270 13.20 0.86 -29.76
CA THR A 270 13.55 2.27 -29.92
C THR A 270 12.48 3.04 -30.71
N PRO A 271 12.49 4.37 -30.71
CA PRO A 271 11.57 5.16 -31.54
C PRO A 271 11.72 4.96 -33.05
N THR A 272 12.87 4.44 -33.51
CA THR A 272 13.10 4.06 -34.91
C THR A 272 12.72 2.60 -35.20
N ASP A 273 11.91 2.00 -34.32
CA ASP A 273 11.46 0.60 -34.36
C ASP A 273 12.56 -0.47 -34.32
N SER A 274 13.81 -0.08 -34.02
CA SER A 274 14.89 -1.04 -33.79
C SER A 274 14.67 -1.81 -32.49
N ILE A 275 14.85 -3.13 -32.56
CA ILE A 275 14.72 -4.05 -31.43
C ILE A 275 16.06 -4.17 -30.71
N CYS A 276 16.03 -4.09 -29.39
CA CYS A 276 17.18 -4.26 -28.51
C CYS A 276 16.83 -5.28 -27.41
N GLY A 277 17.85 -5.99 -26.89
CA GLY A 277 17.65 -7.03 -25.88
C GLY A 277 17.06 -8.34 -26.44
N VAL A 278 16.56 -9.21 -25.56
CA VAL A 278 16.02 -10.53 -25.94
C VAL A 278 14.58 -10.65 -25.47
N ALA A 279 13.68 -11.00 -26.39
CA ALA A 279 12.27 -11.28 -26.09
C ALA A 279 12.08 -12.70 -25.52
N ASP A 280 12.73 -13.01 -24.39
CA ASP A 280 12.61 -14.29 -23.70
C ASP A 280 11.75 -14.16 -22.44
N TRP A 281 10.45 -14.39 -22.63
CA TRP A 281 9.43 -14.30 -21.59
C TRP A 281 9.01 -15.66 -21.04
N LYS A 282 9.57 -16.76 -21.59
CA LYS A 282 8.97 -18.11 -21.53
C LYS A 282 8.99 -18.74 -20.13
N GLY A 283 9.71 -18.17 -19.17
CA GLY A 283 9.74 -18.61 -17.77
C GLY A 283 9.06 -17.70 -16.75
N TYR A 284 8.45 -16.58 -17.19
CA TYR A 284 8.19 -15.44 -16.30
C TYR A 284 6.82 -14.75 -16.51
N ALA A 285 5.83 -15.49 -17.01
CA ALA A 285 4.58 -14.91 -17.53
C ALA A 285 3.59 -14.38 -16.48
N ASP A 286 3.86 -14.51 -15.18
CA ASP A 286 2.82 -14.42 -14.15
C ASP A 286 2.49 -13.01 -13.65
N ASN A 287 3.32 -12.01 -13.94
CA ASN A 287 3.18 -10.65 -13.43
C ASN A 287 3.76 -9.58 -14.36
N LEU A 288 3.43 -9.64 -15.65
CA LEU A 288 4.01 -8.77 -16.67
C LEU A 288 3.34 -7.40 -16.71
N LEU A 289 4.18 -6.36 -16.76
CA LEU A 289 3.85 -5.00 -17.14
C LEU A 289 4.38 -4.77 -18.56
N ILE A 290 3.46 -4.65 -19.52
CA ILE A 290 3.78 -4.58 -20.94
C ILE A 290 3.49 -3.17 -21.43
N PHE A 291 4.52 -2.46 -21.85
CA PHE A 291 4.42 -1.13 -22.41
C PHE A 291 4.22 -1.22 -23.92
N LYS A 292 3.12 -0.65 -24.40
CA LYS A 292 2.75 -0.65 -25.81
C LYS A 292 2.67 0.76 -26.37
N LYS A 293 3.07 0.92 -27.62
CA LYS A 293 2.78 2.12 -28.40
C LYS A 293 1.34 2.08 -28.95
N GLN A 294 0.74 3.25 -29.18
CA GLN A 294 -0.64 3.42 -29.66
C GLN A 294 -0.71 3.43 -31.18
#